data_AF-A0A6I3FJ50-F1
#
_entry.id   AF-A0A6I3FJ50-F1
#
_cell.length_a   1.000
_cell.length_b   1.000
_cell.length_c   1.000
_cell.angle_alpha   90.00
_cell.angle_beta   90.00
_cell.angle_gamma   90.00
#
_symmetry.space_group_name_H-M   'P 1'
#
loop_
_entity.id
_entity.type
_entity.pdbx_description
1 polymer ?
#
loop_
_entity_poly.entity_id
_entity_poly.type
_entity_poly.pdbx_seq_one_letter_code
_entity_poly.pdbx_strand_id
1 'polypeptide(L)'
;WFKNHVAYTMAKYGMSMCVLGMAEEFKRDKIAVNALWPRTAIDTAALQMIPGVDVNACRKPEILSDSAYIILNRPASECTGNFFVDDELLASEGITDLDKYAVVPGTKDFLLDFFLD
;
A
#
# COMPACT_ATOMS: atom_id res chain seq x y z
N TRP A 1 -10.27 -11.33 8.72
CA TRP A 1 -8.88 -11.21 9.21
C TRP A 1 -8.68 -11.67 10.64
N PHE A 2 -9.24 -10.97 11.64
CA PHE A 2 -9.02 -11.29 13.06
C PHE A 2 -9.38 -12.72 13.49
N LYS A 3 -10.47 -13.31 12.99
CA LYS A 3 -10.89 -14.68 13.37
C LYS A 3 -9.87 -15.76 12.93
N ASN A 4 -9.38 -15.67 11.69
CA ASN A 4 -8.63 -16.77 11.05
C ASN A 4 -7.11 -16.54 11.08
N HIS A 5 -6.66 -15.27 11.18
CA HIS A 5 -5.26 -14.88 11.01
C HIS A 5 -4.84 -13.84 12.06
N VAL A 6 -5.26 -14.01 13.31
CA VAL A 6 -5.09 -13.02 14.39
C VAL A 6 -3.64 -12.57 14.56
N ALA A 7 -2.69 -13.51 14.60
CA ALA A 7 -1.28 -13.18 14.80
C ALA A 7 -0.72 -12.31 13.67
N TYR A 8 -1.03 -12.65 12.41
CA TYR A 8 -0.62 -11.86 11.25
C TYR A 8 -1.30 -10.49 11.23
N THR A 9 -2.59 -10.45 11.58
CA THR A 9 -3.36 -9.20 11.63
C THR A 9 -2.79 -8.26 12.69
N MET A 10 -2.48 -8.77 13.89
CA MET A 10 -1.82 -8.00 14.94
C MET A 10 -0.44 -7.51 14.52
N ALA A 11 0.37 -8.35 13.85
CA ALA A 11 1.68 -7.94 13.36
C ALA A 11 1.58 -6.77 12.36
N LYS A 12 0.65 -6.84 11.40
CA LYS A 12 0.43 -5.79 10.40
C LYS A 12 -0.19 -4.53 11.00
N TYR A 13 -1.25 -4.65 11.82
CA TYR A 13 -1.87 -3.50 12.48
C TYR A 13 -0.92 -2.83 13.48
N GLY A 14 -0.01 -3.59 14.11
CA GLY A 14 1.02 -3.05 14.97
C GLY A 14 1.92 -2.05 14.25
N MET A 15 2.30 -2.34 12.99
CA MET A 15 3.05 -1.39 12.15
C MET A 15 2.26 -0.09 11.93
N SER A 16 0.95 -0.19 11.66
CA SER A 16 0.07 0.97 11.53
C SER A 16 -0.09 1.76 12.83
N MET A 17 -0.13 1.08 13.98
CA MET A 17 -0.14 1.75 15.29
C MET A 17 1.16 2.51 15.56
N CYS A 18 2.31 1.99 15.09
CA CYS A 18 3.56 2.74 15.13
C CYS A 18 3.48 4.04 14.33
N VAL A 19 2.81 4.04 13.17
CA VAL A 19 2.57 5.28 12.39
C VAL A 19 1.80 6.31 13.21
N LEU A 20 0.70 5.90 13.87
CA LEU A 20 -0.09 6.81 14.72
C LEU A 20 0.74 7.45 15.83
N GLY A 21 1.54 6.66 16.54
CA GLY A 21 2.36 7.16 17.66
C GLY A 21 3.52 8.01 17.18
N MET A 22 4.31 7.49 16.25
CA MET A 22 5.57 8.09 15.82
C MET A 22 5.36 9.36 14.97
N ALA A 23 4.24 9.46 14.24
CA ALA A 23 3.91 10.68 13.49
C ALA A 23 3.77 11.90 14.41
N GLU A 24 3.20 11.73 15.61
CA GLU A 24 3.09 12.80 16.60
C GLU A 24 4.36 12.94 17.45
N GLU A 25 5.01 11.82 17.80
CA GLU A 25 6.27 11.82 18.57
C GLU A 25 7.37 12.63 17.88
N PHE A 26 7.59 12.41 16.59
CA PHE A 26 8.69 13.03 15.84
C PHE A 26 8.31 14.30 15.08
N LYS A 27 7.12 14.85 15.34
CA LYS A 27 6.62 16.06 14.68
C LYS A 27 7.54 17.26 14.86
N ARG A 28 8.15 17.40 16.04
CA ARG A 28 9.10 18.48 16.37
C ARG A 28 10.40 18.36 15.57
N ASP A 29 10.82 17.13 15.29
CA ASP A 29 12.02 16.82 14.52
C ASP A 29 11.77 16.88 13.00
N LYS A 30 10.52 17.16 12.59
CA LYS A 30 10.08 17.21 11.19
C LYS A 30 10.33 15.90 10.45
N ILE A 31 10.12 14.77 11.13
CA ILE A 31 10.16 13.45 10.50
C ILE A 31 8.73 13.03 10.19
N ALA A 32 8.45 12.83 8.91
CA ALA A 32 7.18 12.31 8.43
C ALA A 32 7.10 10.80 8.63
N VAL A 33 6.02 10.32 9.24
CA VAL A 33 5.75 8.89 9.41
C VAL A 33 4.39 8.58 8.80
N ASN A 34 4.35 7.72 7.78
CA ASN A 34 3.13 7.36 7.06
C ASN A 34 3.15 5.85 6.76
N ALA A 35 1.98 5.28 6.47
CA ALA A 35 1.82 3.96 5.87
C ALA A 35 1.42 4.08 4.39
N LEU A 36 1.82 3.10 3.60
CA LEU A 36 1.38 2.89 2.23
C LEU A 36 0.98 1.42 2.08
N TRP A 37 -0.18 1.18 1.47
CA TRP A 37 -0.73 -0.15 1.25
C TRP A 37 -1.28 -0.27 -0.18
N PRO A 38 -1.12 -1.42 -0.88
CA PRO A 38 -1.68 -1.58 -2.21
C PRO A 38 -3.17 -1.95 -2.15
N ARG A 39 -3.97 -1.45 -3.10
CA ARG A 39 -5.37 -1.88 -3.27
C ARG A 39 -5.47 -3.35 -3.64
N THR A 40 -4.56 -3.79 -4.50
CA THR A 40 -4.58 -5.10 -5.16
C THR A 40 -3.30 -5.87 -4.83
N ALA A 41 -3.36 -7.20 -4.92
CA ALA A 41 -2.20 -8.04 -4.79
C ALA A 41 -1.09 -7.63 -5.78
N ILE A 42 0.16 -7.68 -5.31
CA ILE A 42 1.35 -7.25 -6.06
C ILE A 42 2.20 -8.46 -6.42
N ASP A 43 2.51 -8.61 -7.71
CA ASP A 43 3.36 -9.69 -8.22
C ASP A 43 4.77 -9.57 -7.65
N THR A 44 5.02 -10.38 -6.61
CA THR A 44 6.32 -10.52 -5.95
C THR A 44 6.61 -11.99 -5.76
N ALA A 45 7.89 -12.34 -5.66
CA ALA A 45 8.29 -13.72 -5.39
C ALA A 45 7.65 -14.29 -4.11
N ALA A 46 7.37 -13.44 -3.11
CA ALA A 46 6.70 -13.86 -1.88
C ALA A 46 5.22 -14.21 -2.11
N LEU A 47 4.52 -13.43 -2.95
CA LEU A 47 3.11 -13.69 -3.26
C LEU A 47 2.95 -15.01 -4.03
N GLN A 48 3.89 -15.32 -4.93
CA GLN A 48 3.92 -16.56 -5.70
C GLN A 48 4.05 -17.83 -4.83
N MET A 49 4.47 -17.69 -3.57
CA MET A 49 4.56 -18.81 -2.61
C MET A 49 3.22 -19.11 -1.91
N ILE A 50 2.20 -18.24 -2.06
CA ILE A 50 0.88 -18.46 -1.47
C ILE A 50 0.05 -19.37 -2.39
N PRO A 51 -0.40 -20.55 -1.93
CA PRO A 51 -1.19 -21.45 -2.77
C PRO A 51 -2.48 -20.79 -3.29
N GLY A 52 -2.72 -20.90 -4.60
CA GLY A 52 -3.96 -20.45 -5.23
C GLY A 52 -3.99 -18.99 -5.67
N VAL A 53 -2.90 -18.23 -5.55
CA VAL A 53 -2.82 -16.89 -6.11
C VAL A 53 -2.63 -16.94 -7.63
N ASP A 54 -3.50 -16.26 -8.38
CA ASP A 54 -3.32 -16.01 -9.80
C ASP A 54 -2.53 -14.72 -10.00
N VAL A 55 -1.28 -14.87 -10.44
CA VAL A 55 -0.37 -13.75 -10.72
C VAL A 55 -0.90 -12.84 -11.84
N ASN A 56 -1.69 -13.38 -12.77
CA ASN A 56 -2.25 -12.58 -13.86
C ASN A 56 -3.28 -11.56 -13.36
N ALA A 57 -3.91 -11.83 -12.21
CA ALA A 57 -4.84 -10.93 -11.54
C ALA A 57 -4.14 -9.94 -10.57
N CYS A 58 -2.82 -9.80 -10.65
CA CYS A 58 -2.03 -8.90 -9.81
C CYS A 58 -1.61 -7.62 -10.56
N ARG A 59 -1.14 -6.63 -9.79
CA ARG A 59 -0.39 -5.49 -10.32
C ARG A 59 1.11 -5.66 -10.11
N LYS A 60 1.90 -4.96 -10.91
CA LYS A 60 3.34 -4.94 -10.82
C LYS A 60 3.80 -4.03 -9.66
N PRO A 61 4.97 -4.29 -9.05
CA PRO A 61 5.48 -3.51 -7.92
C PRO A 61 5.64 -2.00 -8.17
N GLU A 62 5.76 -1.59 -9.43
CA GLU A 62 5.94 -0.19 -9.83
C GLU A 62 4.81 0.72 -9.34
N ILE A 63 3.59 0.21 -9.11
CA ILE A 63 2.50 1.03 -8.56
C ILE A 63 2.80 1.52 -7.14
N LEU A 64 3.41 0.67 -6.31
CA LEU A 64 3.86 1.04 -4.97
C LEU A 64 5.13 1.88 -5.03
N SER A 65 6.02 1.64 -6.00
CA SER A 65 7.21 2.47 -6.21
C SER A 65 6.83 3.92 -6.55
N ASP A 66 5.94 4.11 -7.52
CA ASP A 66 5.47 5.44 -7.94
C ASP A 66 4.71 6.13 -6.79
N SER A 67 3.87 5.39 -6.06
CA SER A 67 3.17 5.88 -4.86
C SER A 67 4.14 6.30 -3.74
N ALA A 68 5.16 5.49 -3.45
CA ALA A 68 6.17 5.81 -2.46
C ALA A 68 6.99 7.03 -2.87
N TYR A 69 7.33 7.15 -4.16
CA TYR A 69 8.02 8.32 -4.70
C TYR A 69 7.24 9.61 -4.43
N ILE A 70 5.92 9.61 -4.64
CA ILE A 70 5.06 10.77 -4.35
C ILE A 70 5.14 11.13 -2.86
N ILE A 71 4.96 10.15 -1.95
CA ILE A 71 4.99 10.39 -0.49
C ILE A 71 6.34 10.96 -0.07
N LEU A 72 7.44 10.37 -0.54
CA LEU A 72 8.81 10.74 -0.16
C LEU A 72 9.21 12.14 -0.65
N ASN A 73 8.55 12.68 -1.68
CA ASN A 73 8.78 14.02 -2.19
C ASN A 73 7.87 15.10 -1.56
N ARG A 74 6.91 14.72 -0.71
CA ARG A 74 6.07 15.70 0.00
C ARG A 74 6.84 16.32 1.18
N PRO A 75 6.59 17.59 1.52
CA PRO A 75 7.19 18.20 2.70
C PRO A 75 6.85 17.43 3.97
N ALA A 76 7.87 17.04 4.73
CA ALA A 76 7.67 16.21 5.92
C ALA A 76 6.80 16.86 7.01
N SER A 77 6.76 18.20 7.05
CA SER A 77 5.91 18.96 7.97
C SER A 77 4.43 18.95 7.62
N GLU A 78 4.07 18.56 6.39
CA GLU A 78 2.70 18.60 5.87
C GLU A 78 2.14 17.19 5.60
N CYS A 79 3.01 16.19 5.43
CA CYS A 79 2.65 14.82 5.08
C CYS A 79 3.13 13.84 6.16
N THR A 80 2.41 13.74 7.28
CA THR A 80 2.69 12.78 8.36
C THR A 80 1.39 12.26 8.97
N GLY A 81 1.39 11.04 9.49
CA GLY A 81 0.24 10.38 10.12
C GLY A 81 -0.79 9.79 9.15
N ASN A 82 -0.45 9.62 7.87
CA ASN A 82 -1.38 9.15 6.85
C ASN A 82 -1.30 7.63 6.63
N PHE A 83 -2.39 7.07 6.12
CA PHE A 83 -2.52 5.68 5.68
C PHE A 83 -2.95 5.68 4.21
N PHE A 84 -1.97 5.71 3.30
CA PHE A 84 -2.24 5.80 1.87
C PHE A 84 -2.61 4.46 1.27
N VAL A 85 -3.57 4.47 0.34
CA VAL A 85 -3.76 3.40 -0.64
C VAL A 85 -3.22 3.88 -1.98
N ASP A 86 -2.50 3.00 -2.68
CA ASP A 86 -1.77 3.32 -3.92
C ASP A 86 -2.66 3.95 -5.01
N ASP A 87 -3.83 3.38 -5.29
CA ASP A 87 -4.76 3.88 -6.30
C ASP A 87 -5.34 5.26 -5.97
N GLU A 88 -5.76 5.47 -4.72
CA GLU A 88 -6.27 6.75 -4.24
C GLU A 88 -5.19 7.83 -4.26
N LEU A 89 -3.97 7.48 -3.87
CA LEU A 89 -2.85 8.41 -3.90
C LEU A 89 -2.49 8.81 -5.33
N LEU A 90 -2.39 7.84 -6.24
CA LEU A 90 -2.12 8.12 -7.66
C LEU A 90 -3.24 8.96 -8.30
N ALA A 91 -4.50 8.66 -7.98
CA ALA A 91 -5.64 9.46 -8.43
C ALA A 91 -5.57 10.90 -7.92
N SER A 92 -5.08 11.13 -6.70
CA SER A 92 -4.88 12.48 -6.15
C SER A 92 -3.84 13.31 -6.93
N GLU A 93 -2.92 12.64 -7.63
CA GLU A 93 -1.94 13.25 -8.54
C GLU A 93 -2.43 13.27 -10.01
N GLY A 94 -3.71 12.94 -10.25
CA GLY A 94 -4.33 12.91 -11.58
C GLY A 94 -4.03 11.64 -12.39
N ILE A 95 -3.38 10.64 -11.81
CA ILE A 95 -3.06 9.36 -12.45
C ILE A 95 -4.19 8.38 -12.19
N THR A 96 -5.14 8.30 -13.12
CA THR A 96 -6.33 7.43 -13.01
C THR A 96 -6.30 6.23 -13.96
N ASP A 97 -5.51 6.30 -15.04
CA ASP A 97 -5.22 5.14 -15.88
C ASP A 97 -4.09 4.31 -15.26
N LEU A 98 -4.47 3.18 -14.67
CA LEU A 98 -3.58 2.28 -13.94
C LEU A 98 -3.19 1.03 -14.76
N ASP A 99 -3.59 0.93 -16.04
CA ASP A 99 -3.38 -0.29 -16.84
C ASP A 99 -1.90 -0.64 -17.02
N LYS A 100 -1.02 0.37 -17.04
CA LYS A 100 0.44 0.17 -17.09
C LYS A 100 0.97 -0.69 -15.93
N TYR A 101 0.29 -0.67 -14.80
CA TYR A 101 0.65 -1.45 -13.61
C TYR A 101 0.02 -2.85 -13.61
N ALA A 102 -0.87 -3.19 -14.54
CA ALA A 102 -1.38 -4.56 -14.63
C ALA A 102 -0.27 -5.52 -15.07
N VAL A 103 -0.20 -6.71 -14.47
CA VAL A 103 0.67 -7.79 -14.99
C VAL A 103 0.24 -8.17 -16.40
N VAL A 104 -1.07 -8.40 -16.59
CA VAL A 104 -1.69 -8.60 -17.90
C VAL A 104 -2.48 -7.34 -18.28
N PRO A 105 -2.10 -6.62 -19.35
CA PRO A 105 -2.83 -5.43 -19.82
C PRO A 105 -4.31 -5.71 -20.10
N GLY A 106 -5.18 -4.77 -19.76
CA GLY A 106 -6.63 -4.90 -19.92
C GLY A 106 -7.35 -5.66 -18.81
N THR A 107 -6.64 -6.22 -17.83
CA THR A 107 -7.24 -6.89 -16.67
C THR A 107 -8.18 -5.95 -15.92
N LYS A 108 -9.37 -6.45 -15.56
CA LYS A 108 -10.39 -5.71 -14.81
C LYS A 108 -10.68 -6.33 -13.44
N ASP A 109 -10.59 -7.66 -13.36
CA ASP A 109 -10.82 -8.41 -12.14
C ASP A 109 -9.48 -8.68 -11.44
N PHE A 110 -9.03 -7.70 -10.65
CA PHE A 110 -7.84 -7.83 -9.83
C PHE A 110 -8.13 -8.55 -8.51
N LEU A 111 -7.15 -9.29 -8.00
CA LEU A 111 -7.19 -9.80 -6.64
C LEU A 111 -7.02 -8.61 -5.67
N LEU A 112 -8.03 -8.34 -4.85
CA LEU A 112 -7.92 -7.34 -3.78
C LEU A 112 -6.88 -7.76 -2.76
N ASP A 113 -6.08 -6.81 -2.28
CA ASP A 113 -5.18 -7.07 -1.18
C ASP A 113 -5.94 -7.19 0.14
N PHE A 114 -5.26 -7.73 1.15
CA PHE A 114 -5.83 -7.94 2.46
C PHE A 114 -6.16 -6.61 3.16
N PHE A 115 -7.13 -6.68 4.08
CA PHE A 115 -7.56 -5.58 4.96
C PHE A 115 -8.30 -4.41 4.30
N LEU A 116 -8.57 -4.48 3.00
CA LEU A 116 -9.41 -3.53 2.28
C LEU A 116 -10.71 -4.21 1.85
N ASP A 117 -11.79 -3.43 1.80
CA ASP A 117 -13.14 -3.85 1.37
C ASP A 117 -13.50 -3.22 0.02
#